data_AF-A0A9D7AJ80-F1
#
_entry.id   AF-A0A9D7AJ80-F1
#
_cell.length_a   1.000
_cell.length_b   1.000
_cell.length_c   1.000
_cell.angle_alpha   90.00
_cell.angle_beta   90.00
_cell.angle_gamma   90.00
#
_symmetry.space_group_name_H-M   'P 1'
#
loop_
_entity.id
_entity.type
_entity.pdbx_description
1 polymer ?
#
loop_
_entity_poly.entity_id
_entity_poly.type
_entity_poly.pdbx_seq_one_letter_code
_entity_poly.pdbx_strand_id
1 'polypeptide(L)'
;MAMLIGSMMIVSVAAMYPALQRQSLTLYRLYRLEQSMQQVLMTIAKDLRRAGFLFKDGKERVSEAVSISQHSQSAVGSCIIVRYDLNHNGVIDPVDSTAAEHFAYRWLNNSIEQHRSAKDCHGNGWEKLLDPAEIVITHFSAQSVGRSLNSSGKDTAYYLMVLEGHWKRWPSVKRRLTLRVRSMS
;
A
#
# COMPACT_ATOMS: atom_id res chain seq x y z
N MET A 1 10.06 38.81 46.65
CA MET A 1 10.64 38.70 45.29
C MET A 1 10.63 37.25 44.78
N ALA A 2 11.09 36.25 45.54
CA ALA A 2 11.14 34.85 45.10
C ALA A 2 9.77 34.26 44.63
N MET A 3 8.67 34.59 45.32
CA MET A 3 7.32 34.12 44.92
C MET A 3 6.80 34.76 43.62
N LEU A 4 7.22 35.99 43.30
CA LEU A 4 6.80 36.69 42.06
C LEU A 4 7.46 36.08 40.83
N ILE A 5 8.75 35.75 40.93
CA ILE A 5 9.49 35.13 39.82
C ILE A 5 8.97 33.70 39.57
N GLY A 6 8.70 32.93 40.63
CA GLY A 6 8.15 31.58 40.50
C GLY A 6 6.73 31.53 39.89
N SER A 7 5.86 32.47 40.27
CA SER A 7 4.49 32.53 39.72
C SER A 7 4.48 32.93 38.24
N MET A 8 5.35 33.86 37.81
CA MET A 8 5.50 34.23 36.39
C MET A 8 5.99 33.07 35.52
N MET A 9 6.90 32.23 36.04
CA MET A 9 7.37 31.03 35.33
C MET A 9 6.25 30.01 35.15
N ILE A 10 5.45 29.74 36.18
CA ILE A 10 4.34 28.76 36.12
C ILE A 10 3.29 29.19 35.09
N VAL A 11 2.92 30.47 35.07
CA VAL A 11 1.96 31.01 34.09
C VAL A 11 2.47 30.89 32.66
N SER A 12 3.77 31.15 32.45
CA SER A 12 4.39 31.02 31.13
C SER A 12 4.37 29.57 30.61
N VAL A 13 4.69 28.60 31.47
CA VAL A 13 4.62 27.17 31.12
C VAL A 13 3.18 26.73 30.86
N ALA A 14 2.23 27.16 31.69
CA ALA A 14 0.81 26.85 31.53
C ALA A 14 0.22 27.40 30.22
N ALA A 15 0.72 28.54 29.73
CA ALA A 15 0.30 29.11 28.45
C ALA A 15 0.91 28.37 27.23
N MET A 16 2.15 27.88 27.34
CA MET A 16 2.84 27.18 26.23
C MET A 16 2.47 25.70 26.10
N TYR A 17 2.16 25.03 27.21
CA TYR A 17 1.88 23.59 27.23
C TYR A 17 0.74 23.15 26.30
N PRO A 18 -0.43 23.83 26.25
CA PRO A 18 -1.52 23.44 25.37
C PRO A 18 -1.14 23.53 23.87
N ALA A 19 -0.31 24.50 23.50
CA ALA A 19 0.17 24.64 22.13
C ALA A 19 1.07 23.46 21.74
N LEU A 20 2.03 23.10 22.61
CA LEU A 20 2.89 21.95 22.42
C LEU A 20 2.10 20.63 22.35
N GLN A 21 1.10 20.47 23.22
CA GLN A 21 0.25 19.28 23.23
C GLN A 21 -0.53 19.12 21.91
N ARG A 22 -1.09 20.21 21.38
CA ARG A 22 -1.78 20.21 20.07
C ARG A 22 -0.85 19.82 18.93
N GLN A 23 0.37 20.35 18.93
CA GLN A 23 1.39 20.01 17.92
C GLN A 23 1.79 18.54 18.01
N SER A 24 2.06 18.04 19.22
CA SER A 24 2.40 16.63 19.46
C SER A 24 1.30 15.68 18.98
N LEU A 25 0.02 15.98 19.29
CA LEU A 25 -1.10 15.18 18.81
C LEU A 25 -1.24 15.19 17.29
N THR A 26 -0.94 16.32 16.65
CA THR A 26 -0.98 16.44 15.19
C THR A 26 0.13 15.60 14.55
N LEU A 27 1.34 15.68 15.08
CA LEU A 27 2.48 14.86 14.65
C LEU A 27 2.16 13.37 14.81
N TYR A 28 1.60 12.98 15.96
CA TYR A 28 1.21 11.60 16.23
C TYR A 28 0.19 11.08 15.21
N ARG A 29 -0.83 11.87 14.85
CA ARG A 29 -1.82 11.50 13.82
C ARG A 29 -1.18 11.35 12.44
N LEU A 30 -0.26 12.25 12.08
CA LEU A 30 0.48 12.17 10.83
C LEU A 30 1.30 10.88 10.75
N TYR A 31 2.05 10.57 11.81
CA TYR A 31 2.85 9.36 11.90
C TYR A 31 2.01 8.08 11.84
N ARG A 32 0.89 8.05 12.59
CA ARG A 32 -0.04 6.90 12.56
C ARG A 32 -0.63 6.66 11.18
N LEU A 33 -1.06 7.71 10.49
CA LEU A 33 -1.59 7.62 9.13
C LEU A 33 -0.53 7.05 8.17
N GLU A 34 0.68 7.60 8.25
CA GLU A 34 1.82 7.17 7.45
C GLU A 34 2.17 5.70 7.69
N GLN A 35 2.21 5.26 8.95
CA GLN A 35 2.47 3.87 9.32
C GLN A 35 1.40 2.92 8.74
N SER A 36 0.11 3.25 8.87
CA SER A 36 -0.99 2.44 8.33
C SER A 36 -0.91 2.34 6.80
N MET A 37 -0.68 3.45 6.11
CA MET A 37 -0.53 3.47 4.65
C MET A 37 0.74 2.75 4.18
N GLN A 38 1.83 2.83 4.94
CA GLN A 38 3.07 2.13 4.64
C GLN A 38 2.88 0.62 4.78
N GLN A 39 2.12 0.14 5.76
CA GLN A 39 1.80 -1.28 5.91
C GLN A 39 1.04 -1.82 4.70
N VAL A 40 0.10 -1.05 4.14
CA VAL A 40 -0.58 -1.39 2.87
C VAL A 40 0.42 -1.53 1.73
N LEU A 41 1.25 -0.50 1.48
CA LEU A 41 2.23 -0.54 0.39
C LEU A 41 3.24 -1.68 0.56
N MET A 42 3.66 -1.99 1.78
CA MET A 42 4.58 -3.09 2.07
C MET A 42 3.96 -4.46 1.83
N THR A 43 2.65 -4.61 2.06
CA THR A 43 1.89 -5.83 1.74
C THR A 43 1.89 -6.06 0.22
N ILE A 44 1.52 -5.04 -0.55
CA ILE A 44 1.54 -5.12 -2.03
C ILE A 44 2.97 -5.36 -2.54
N ALA A 45 3.96 -4.69 -1.95
CA ALA A 45 5.37 -4.86 -2.31
C ALA A 45 5.89 -6.27 -2.04
N LYS A 46 5.42 -6.94 -0.96
CA LYS A 46 5.78 -8.31 -0.65
C LYS A 46 5.32 -9.26 -1.75
N ASP A 47 4.08 -9.11 -2.21
CA ASP A 47 3.56 -9.93 -3.31
C ASP A 47 4.26 -9.61 -4.63
N LEU A 48 4.47 -8.33 -4.94
CA LEU A 48 5.17 -7.90 -6.17
C LEU A 48 6.59 -8.47 -6.28
N ARG A 49 7.31 -8.60 -5.17
CA ARG A 49 8.66 -9.21 -5.16
C ARG A 49 8.64 -10.69 -5.52
N ARG A 50 7.52 -11.38 -5.30
CA ARG A 50 7.32 -12.80 -5.60
C ARG A 50 6.67 -13.04 -6.96
N ALA A 51 6.23 -11.98 -7.65
CA ALA A 51 5.52 -12.10 -8.91
C ALA A 51 6.25 -13.03 -9.89
N GLY A 52 5.53 -14.01 -10.43
CA GLY A 52 6.02 -14.92 -11.46
C GLY A 52 6.89 -16.06 -10.94
N PHE A 53 7.05 -16.18 -9.63
CA PHE A 53 7.73 -17.32 -9.00
C PHE A 53 6.94 -18.61 -9.26
N LEU A 54 7.67 -19.67 -9.66
CA LEU A 54 7.23 -21.05 -9.80
C LEU A 54 8.25 -21.95 -9.11
N PHE A 55 7.81 -23.01 -8.44
CA PHE A 55 8.72 -23.92 -7.72
C PHE A 55 9.50 -24.90 -8.63
N LYS A 56 9.21 -25.01 -9.94
CA LYS A 56 9.95 -25.89 -10.87
C LYS A 56 11.38 -25.41 -11.15
N ASP A 57 12.40 -26.17 -10.72
CA ASP A 57 13.85 -26.01 -10.99
C ASP A 57 14.43 -24.57 -11.00
N GLY A 58 13.72 -23.61 -10.41
CA GLY A 58 14.08 -22.20 -10.27
C GLY A 58 14.27 -21.39 -11.57
N LYS A 59 13.97 -21.95 -12.75
CA LYS A 59 14.28 -21.32 -14.06
C LYS A 59 13.06 -20.79 -14.80
N GLU A 60 11.89 -21.40 -14.62
CA GLU A 60 10.70 -21.05 -15.37
C GLU A 60 9.91 -19.95 -14.65
N ARG A 61 9.55 -18.90 -15.38
CA ARG A 61 8.76 -17.77 -14.88
C ARG A 61 7.67 -17.43 -15.87
N VAL A 62 6.55 -16.98 -15.35
CA VAL A 62 5.38 -16.63 -16.17
C VAL A 62 5.51 -15.18 -16.67
N SER A 63 5.39 -14.99 -17.98
CA SER A 63 5.52 -13.68 -18.65
C SER A 63 4.43 -12.66 -18.32
N GLU A 64 3.36 -13.08 -17.64
CA GLU A 64 2.21 -12.25 -17.21
C GLU A 64 1.93 -12.31 -15.69
N ALA A 65 3.02 -12.34 -14.92
CA ALA A 65 2.99 -12.39 -13.46
C ALA A 65 2.31 -11.19 -12.78
N VAL A 66 2.26 -10.04 -13.46
CA VAL A 66 1.66 -8.80 -12.95
C VAL A 66 0.79 -8.19 -14.04
N SER A 67 -0.48 -7.91 -13.71
CA SER A 67 -1.37 -7.14 -14.57
C SER A 67 -1.82 -5.87 -13.85
N ILE A 68 -1.70 -4.73 -14.51
CA ILE A 68 -2.13 -3.42 -14.01
C ILE A 68 -3.29 -2.94 -14.87
N SER A 69 -4.39 -2.56 -14.24
CA SER A 69 -5.60 -2.07 -14.90
C SER A 69 -6.38 -1.15 -13.96
N GLN A 70 -7.70 -1.04 -14.14
CA GLN A 70 -8.56 -0.15 -13.37
C GLN A 70 -9.97 -0.71 -13.22
N HIS A 71 -10.68 -0.22 -12.20
CA HIS A 71 -12.13 -0.32 -12.14
C HIS A 71 -12.75 0.82 -12.97
N SER A 72 -13.99 0.64 -13.45
CA SER A 72 -14.69 1.65 -14.26
C SER A 72 -14.94 2.99 -13.55
N GLN A 73 -14.91 2.97 -12.21
CA GLN A 73 -15.11 4.13 -11.34
C GLN A 73 -13.80 4.68 -10.74
N SER A 74 -12.65 4.18 -11.19
CA SER A 74 -11.35 4.52 -10.63
C SER A 74 -10.38 4.95 -11.75
N ALA A 75 -9.31 5.64 -11.36
CA ALA A 75 -8.29 6.10 -12.30
C ALA A 75 -7.51 4.93 -12.93
N VAL A 76 -6.89 5.16 -14.09
CA VAL A 76 -6.01 4.17 -14.74
C VAL A 76 -4.87 3.77 -13.80
N GLY A 77 -4.57 2.47 -13.74
CA GLY A 77 -3.53 1.93 -12.87
C GLY A 77 -3.94 1.82 -11.40
N SER A 78 -5.21 2.04 -11.07
CA SER A 78 -5.72 1.91 -9.70
C SER A 78 -5.92 0.47 -9.24
N CYS A 79 -5.55 -0.52 -10.05
CA CYS A 79 -5.66 -1.92 -9.71
C CYS A 79 -4.45 -2.70 -10.20
N ILE A 80 -3.99 -3.63 -9.37
CA ILE A 80 -2.87 -4.51 -9.67
C ILE A 80 -3.20 -5.93 -9.22
N ILE A 81 -2.94 -6.90 -10.07
CA ILE A 81 -3.08 -8.32 -9.77
C ILE A 81 -1.71 -8.96 -9.93
N VAL A 82 -1.28 -9.66 -8.90
CA VAL A 82 0.01 -10.35 -8.82
C VAL A 82 -0.22 -11.84 -8.73
N ARG A 83 0.55 -12.62 -9.49
CA ARG A 83 0.41 -14.06 -9.60
C ARG A 83 1.74 -14.73 -9.25
N TYR A 84 1.72 -15.71 -8.36
CA TYR A 84 2.90 -16.51 -7.99
C TYR A 84 2.51 -17.81 -7.29
N ASP A 85 3.30 -18.86 -7.51
CA ASP A 85 3.16 -20.15 -6.84
C ASP A 85 3.43 -20.00 -5.32
N LEU A 86 2.36 -20.03 -4.52
CA LEU A 86 2.36 -19.92 -3.07
C LEU A 86 2.54 -21.28 -2.41
N ASN A 87 1.90 -22.32 -2.95
CA ASN A 87 1.87 -23.67 -2.36
C ASN A 87 3.06 -24.55 -2.79
N HIS A 88 3.88 -24.06 -3.72
CA HIS A 88 5.08 -24.71 -4.25
C HIS A 88 4.80 -25.98 -5.08
N ASN A 89 3.65 -26.05 -5.75
CA ASN A 89 3.29 -27.18 -6.62
C ASN A 89 3.84 -27.04 -8.06
N GLY A 90 4.50 -25.92 -8.38
CA GLY A 90 5.12 -25.66 -9.67
C GLY A 90 4.16 -25.13 -10.75
N VAL A 91 2.92 -24.80 -10.38
CA VAL A 91 1.93 -24.14 -11.24
C VAL A 91 1.32 -22.95 -10.48
N ILE A 92 0.74 -21.98 -11.20
CA ILE A 92 -0.06 -20.92 -10.56
C ILE A 92 -1.50 -21.40 -10.56
N ASP A 93 -2.05 -21.66 -9.38
CA ASP A 93 -3.43 -22.12 -9.24
C ASP A 93 -4.43 -21.06 -9.72
N PRO A 94 -5.40 -21.44 -10.59
CA PRO A 94 -6.36 -20.50 -11.13
C PRO A 94 -7.28 -19.95 -10.04
N VAL A 95 -7.76 -18.74 -10.27
CA VAL A 95 -8.83 -18.01 -9.55
C VAL A 95 -10.04 -18.83 -9.07
N ASP A 96 -10.45 -19.90 -9.76
CA ASP A 96 -11.60 -20.73 -9.36
C ASP A 96 -11.22 -21.87 -8.40
N SER A 97 -9.91 -22.04 -8.12
CA SER A 97 -9.38 -23.04 -7.17
C SER A 97 -9.46 -22.53 -5.74
N THR A 98 -9.65 -23.44 -4.78
CA THR A 98 -9.53 -23.12 -3.34
C THR A 98 -8.11 -22.69 -2.96
N ALA A 99 -7.12 -23.05 -3.78
CA ALA A 99 -5.73 -22.68 -3.61
C ALA A 99 -5.35 -21.38 -4.34
N ALA A 100 -6.27 -20.72 -5.06
CA ALA A 100 -6.02 -19.62 -5.98
C ALA A 100 -4.89 -18.66 -5.57
N GLU A 101 -4.01 -18.40 -6.53
CA GLU A 101 -2.72 -17.74 -6.34
C GLU A 101 -2.64 -16.38 -7.05
N HIS A 102 -3.80 -15.74 -7.12
CA HIS A 102 -3.99 -14.39 -7.64
C HIS A 102 -4.23 -13.45 -6.46
N PHE A 103 -3.32 -12.51 -6.27
CA PHE A 103 -3.36 -11.51 -5.20
C PHE A 103 -3.64 -10.15 -5.82
N ALA A 104 -4.87 -9.67 -5.64
CA ALA A 104 -5.35 -8.46 -6.28
C ALA A 104 -5.51 -7.33 -5.27
N TYR A 105 -5.21 -6.11 -5.72
CA TYR A 105 -5.33 -4.89 -4.95
C TYR A 105 -5.97 -3.81 -5.82
N ARG A 106 -6.96 -3.09 -5.31
CA ARG A 106 -7.59 -1.98 -6.04
C ARG A 106 -7.94 -0.82 -5.13
N TRP A 107 -7.98 0.38 -5.70
CA TRP A 107 -8.64 1.52 -5.09
C TRP A 107 -10.02 1.72 -5.70
N LEU A 108 -11.03 1.75 -4.83
CA LEU A 108 -12.42 1.97 -5.19
C LEU A 108 -13.15 2.61 -4.00
N ASN A 109 -14.04 3.57 -4.27
CA ASN A 109 -14.92 4.18 -3.26
C ASN A 109 -14.18 4.56 -1.97
N ASN A 110 -13.10 5.33 -2.13
CA ASN A 110 -12.29 5.89 -1.04
C ASN A 110 -11.56 4.84 -0.17
N SER A 111 -11.48 3.60 -0.63
CA SER A 111 -10.87 2.47 0.08
C SER A 111 -9.80 1.81 -0.77
N ILE A 112 -8.74 1.32 -0.13
CA ILE A 112 -7.83 0.36 -0.74
C ILE A 112 -8.25 -1.04 -0.30
N GLU A 113 -8.48 -1.90 -1.28
CA GLU A 113 -9.09 -3.21 -1.10
C GLU A 113 -8.15 -4.31 -1.62
N GLN A 114 -8.25 -5.51 -1.05
CA GLN A 114 -7.57 -6.72 -1.47
C GLN A 114 -8.58 -7.83 -1.82
N HIS A 115 -8.19 -8.72 -2.72
CA HIS A 115 -8.95 -9.94 -3.00
C HIS A 115 -8.00 -11.07 -3.37
N ARG A 116 -8.15 -12.20 -2.70
CA ARG A 116 -7.49 -13.45 -3.09
C ARG A 116 -8.38 -14.14 -4.09
N SER A 117 -7.87 -14.47 -5.28
CA SER A 117 -8.60 -15.10 -6.39
C SER A 117 -9.38 -14.19 -7.37
N ALA A 118 -9.15 -12.87 -7.36
CA ALA A 118 -9.82 -12.02 -8.34
C ALA A 118 -9.28 -12.24 -9.77
N LYS A 119 -10.21 -12.41 -10.72
CA LYS A 119 -9.95 -12.48 -12.17
C LYS A 119 -9.57 -11.13 -12.75
N ASP A 120 -10.31 -10.12 -12.34
CA ASP A 120 -10.21 -8.74 -12.79
C ASP A 120 -10.38 -7.78 -11.59
N CYS A 121 -10.48 -6.49 -11.88
CA CYS A 121 -10.60 -5.45 -10.87
C CYS A 121 -12.05 -5.13 -10.48
N HIS A 122 -13.01 -5.92 -10.96
CA HIS A 122 -14.44 -5.76 -10.75
C HIS A 122 -14.98 -6.81 -9.77
N GLY A 123 -16.30 -6.84 -9.63
CA GLY A 123 -16.99 -7.78 -8.78
C GLY A 123 -16.92 -7.49 -7.28
N ASN A 124 -17.42 -8.46 -6.53
CA ASN A 124 -17.61 -8.43 -5.09
C ASN A 124 -16.53 -9.27 -4.37
N GLY A 125 -16.63 -9.42 -3.05
CA GLY A 125 -15.69 -10.25 -2.27
C GLY A 125 -14.39 -9.56 -1.85
N TRP A 126 -14.27 -8.26 -2.17
CA TRP A 126 -13.11 -7.45 -1.83
C TRP A 126 -13.11 -7.07 -0.35
N GLU A 127 -11.96 -7.24 0.30
CA GLU A 127 -11.72 -6.89 1.69
C GLU A 127 -10.98 -5.56 1.78
N LYS A 128 -11.40 -4.68 2.68
CA LYS A 128 -10.74 -3.39 2.89
C LYS A 128 -9.51 -3.56 3.76
N LEU A 129 -8.38 -3.03 3.30
CA LEU A 129 -7.11 -3.10 4.04
C LEU A 129 -7.00 -2.05 5.17
N LEU A 130 -7.86 -1.03 5.14
CA LEU A 130 -7.95 0.03 6.13
C LEU A 130 -9.42 0.26 6.48
N ASP A 131 -9.71 0.67 7.71
CA ASP A 131 -11.07 1.02 8.14
C ASP A 131 -11.52 2.35 7.49
N PRO A 132 -12.55 2.36 6.60
CA PRO A 132 -13.06 3.58 5.98
C PRO A 132 -13.86 4.49 6.92
N ALA A 133 -14.14 4.04 8.16
CA ALA A 133 -14.60 4.92 9.23
C ALA A 133 -13.47 5.82 9.74
N GLU A 134 -12.22 5.40 9.60
CA GLU A 134 -11.05 6.10 10.11
C GLU A 134 -10.23 6.80 9.01
N ILE A 135 -9.86 6.09 7.94
CA ILE A 135 -8.95 6.55 6.90
C ILE A 135 -9.63 6.53 5.54
N VAL A 136 -9.50 7.62 4.80
CA VAL A 136 -9.98 7.78 3.43
C VAL A 136 -8.79 7.74 2.48
N ILE A 137 -8.79 6.80 1.54
CA ILE A 137 -7.81 6.73 0.45
C ILE A 137 -8.34 7.53 -0.74
N THR A 138 -7.58 8.53 -1.17
CA THR A 138 -7.96 9.44 -2.24
C THR A 138 -7.29 9.10 -3.57
N HIS A 139 -6.21 8.32 -3.54
CA HIS A 139 -5.52 7.88 -4.75
C HIS A 139 -4.72 6.61 -4.47
N PHE A 140 -4.75 5.69 -5.41
CA PHE A 140 -3.76 4.62 -5.54
C PHE A 140 -3.45 4.44 -7.01
N SER A 141 -2.17 4.26 -7.32
CA SER A 141 -1.74 3.88 -8.66
C SER A 141 -0.52 2.99 -8.60
N ALA A 142 -0.49 1.97 -9.45
CA ALA A 142 0.68 1.18 -9.76
C ALA A 142 1.06 1.38 -11.24
N GLN A 143 2.35 1.46 -11.53
CA GLN A 143 2.86 1.58 -12.90
C GLN A 143 4.18 0.82 -13.05
N SER A 144 4.39 0.20 -14.20
CA SER A 144 5.70 -0.35 -14.59
C SER A 144 6.59 0.80 -15.07
N VAL A 145 7.77 0.95 -14.47
CA VAL A 145 8.70 2.07 -14.71
C VAL A 145 9.96 1.68 -15.47
N GLY A 146 10.13 0.39 -15.79
CA GLY A 146 11.25 -0.07 -16.61
C GLY A 146 11.59 -1.53 -16.38
N ARG A 147 12.20 -2.14 -17.40
CA ARG A 147 12.80 -3.48 -17.38
C ARG A 147 14.31 -3.34 -17.52
N SER A 148 15.06 -4.09 -16.73
CA SER A 148 16.51 -4.13 -16.77
C SER A 148 16.95 -5.58 -17.00
N LEU A 149 17.53 -5.82 -18.17
CA LEU A 149 18.16 -7.10 -18.51
C LEU A 149 19.57 -7.09 -17.93
N ASN A 150 19.90 -8.06 -17.08
CA ASN A 150 21.29 -8.26 -16.68
C ASN A 150 22.05 -9.07 -17.76
N SER A 151 23.38 -9.10 -17.68
CA SER A 151 24.26 -9.87 -18.58
C SER A 151 24.03 -11.39 -18.57
N SER A 152 23.22 -11.89 -17.62
CA SER A 152 22.81 -13.29 -17.48
C SER A 152 21.44 -13.58 -18.10
N GLY A 153 20.80 -12.61 -18.77
CA GLY A 153 19.48 -12.77 -19.41
C GLY A 153 18.29 -12.71 -18.43
N LYS A 154 18.49 -12.26 -17.20
CA LYS A 154 17.44 -12.14 -16.17
C LYS A 154 16.76 -10.78 -16.24
N ASP A 155 15.45 -10.76 -16.47
CA ASP A 155 14.65 -9.53 -16.59
C ASP A 155 14.21 -9.02 -15.21
N THR A 156 14.66 -7.83 -14.83
CA THR A 156 14.21 -7.17 -13.61
C THR A 156 13.19 -6.09 -13.96
N ALA A 157 11.94 -6.27 -13.56
CA ALA A 157 10.90 -5.24 -13.68
C ALA A 157 10.88 -4.35 -12.42
N TYR A 158 10.70 -3.04 -12.64
CA TYR A 158 10.46 -2.08 -11.57
C TYR A 158 9.03 -1.57 -11.63
N TYR A 159 8.39 -1.49 -10.46
CA TYR A 159 7.06 -0.91 -10.29
C TYR A 159 7.14 0.31 -9.36
N LEU A 160 6.39 1.35 -9.69
CA LEU A 160 6.16 2.49 -8.81
C LEU A 160 4.72 2.44 -8.32
N MET A 161 4.55 2.49 -7.01
CA MET A 161 3.25 2.59 -6.37
C MET A 161 3.14 3.93 -5.65
N VAL A 162 1.98 4.56 -5.76
CA VAL A 162 1.62 5.77 -5.04
C VAL A 162 0.34 5.49 -4.26
N LEU A 163 0.30 5.89 -3.00
CA LEU A 163 -0.89 5.81 -2.16
C LEU A 163 -1.09 7.16 -1.44
N GLU A 164 -2.28 7.73 -1.57
CA GLU A 164 -2.66 8.99 -0.95
C GLU A 164 -3.91 8.82 -0.09
N GLY A 165 -3.92 9.47 1.06
CA GLY A 165 -5.06 9.41 1.95
C GLY A 165 -4.97 10.38 3.12
N HIS A 166 -6.04 10.42 3.91
CA HIS A 166 -6.16 11.28 5.09
C HIS A 166 -7.06 10.64 6.14
N TRP A 167 -6.99 11.14 7.37
CA TRP A 167 -7.98 10.79 8.38
C TRP A 167 -9.35 11.34 7.98
N LYS A 168 -10.41 10.55 8.12
CA LYS A 168 -11.79 10.96 7.86
C LYS A 168 -12.18 12.14 8.76
N ARG A 169 -11.83 12.07 10.04
CA ARG A 169 -12.12 13.13 11.03
C ARG A 169 -11.26 14.39 10.85
N TRP A 170 -10.07 14.26 10.27
CA TRP A 170 -9.14 15.39 10.09
C TRP A 170 -8.54 15.38 8.67
N PRO A 171 -9.28 15.83 7.64
CA PRO A 171 -8.82 15.82 6.26
C PRO A 171 -7.56 16.67 5.99
N SER A 172 -7.27 17.65 6.84
CA SER A 172 -6.03 18.44 6.78
C SER A 172 -4.78 17.60 7.10
N VAL A 173 -4.93 16.50 7.82
CA VAL A 173 -3.87 15.53 8.14
C VAL A 173 -3.85 14.49 7.04
N LYS A 174 -3.14 14.81 5.95
CA LYS A 174 -3.01 13.98 4.74
C LYS A 174 -1.58 13.50 4.51
N ARG A 175 -1.46 12.38 3.81
CA ARG A 175 -0.19 11.76 3.43
C ARG A 175 -0.24 11.26 1.98
N ARG A 176 0.92 11.31 1.34
CA ARG A 176 1.21 10.70 0.04
C ARG A 176 2.48 9.91 0.20
N LEU A 177 2.40 8.60 -0.02
CA LEU A 177 3.53 7.70 0.03
C LEU A 177 3.82 7.18 -1.37
N THR A 178 5.11 7.05 -1.68
CA THR A 178 5.59 6.51 -2.94
C THR A 178 6.56 5.39 -2.63
N LEU A 179 6.35 4.22 -3.23
CA LEU A 179 7.20 3.06 -3.07
C LEU A 179 7.62 2.51 -4.43
N ARG A 180 8.93 2.39 -4.64
CA ARG A 180 9.50 1.69 -5.80
C ARG A 180 9.82 0.26 -5.40
N VAL A 181 9.28 -0.70 -6.14
CA VAL A 181 9.47 -2.13 -5.89
C VAL A 181 10.20 -2.75 -7.07
N ARG A 182 11.21 -3.55 -6.74
CA ARG A 182 11.88 -4.44 -7.69
C ARG A 182 11.15 -5.78 -7.69
N SER A 183 10.71 -6.23 -8.85
CA SER A 183 10.20 -7.58 -9.06
C SER A 183 11.23 -8.41 -9.82
N MET A 184 11.40 -9.67 -9.44
CA MET A 184 12.30 -10.59 -10.14
C MET A 184 11.49 -11.38 -11.17
N SER A 185 11.43 -10.87 -12.40
CA SER A 185 10.88 -11.59 -13.54
C SER A 185 11.92 -12.49 -14.19
#